data_AF-F4MSR5-F1
#
_entry.id   AF-F4MSR5-F1
#
_cell.length_a   1.000
_cell.length_b   1.000
_cell.length_c   1.000
_cell.angle_alpha   90.00
_cell.angle_beta   90.00
_cell.angle_gamma   90.00
#
_symmetry.space_group_name_H-M   'P 1'
#
loop_
_entity.id
_entity.type
_entity.pdbx_description
1 polymer ?
#
loop_
_entity_poly.entity_id
_entity_poly.type
_entity_poly.pdbx_seq_one_letter_code
_entity_poly.pdbx_strand_id
1 'polypeptide(L)'
;MVKFSPPAIKNDDSKYKVADILVLHELNKRPTFVNAPLQTFSGHTHSIERFKARYIFLDFLQVVSKLQKNELIRANLPMEILKHLTVAELKVILRSMAKSVSGTRDVLINRIKRHATDEDIGNNTDKNCFVLTELGLEVLEKYKNVLWIHKNKRDIFRYPLFYESKFDEYYFMSHWDLDPPSTIIDYYESKNSGIVARIYQIENNPEKSFLYGLRKLTEEINLQLEKCKEVGWFNTSAGLGEFLSLTASPVLGEPLSSKTIFKGLNIDDDNLEDILKYVYDFAIKDPSLLTFNNYNEIITALLTSPSDGRYRELLGNLYHSNREKFGHKSYQEDINNYHQKGFDDEENEEEESLMDILDLLTIDENRKLEMVFELIDDLDLEVINEMKVRIDNRLTH
;
A
#
# COMPACT_ATOMS: atom_id res chain seq x y z
N MET A 1 8.46 3.96 -38.07
CA MET A 1 8.50 3.87 -36.60
C MET A 1 7.86 5.13 -36.03
N VAL A 2 6.66 5.00 -35.46
CA VAL A 2 5.99 6.11 -34.78
C VAL A 2 6.57 6.19 -33.38
N LYS A 3 7.31 7.26 -33.08
CA LYS A 3 7.78 7.54 -31.71
C LYS A 3 6.55 7.76 -30.83
N PHE A 4 6.47 6.99 -29.76
CA PHE A 4 5.57 7.26 -28.65
C PHE A 4 5.91 8.63 -28.06
N SER A 5 5.17 9.66 -28.49
CA SER A 5 5.08 10.92 -27.78
C SER A 5 3.87 10.78 -26.86
N PRO A 6 4.06 10.67 -25.54
CA PRO A 6 2.92 10.71 -24.62
C PRO A 6 2.13 11.99 -24.93
N PRO A 7 0.79 11.93 -24.96
CA PRO A 7 -0.02 13.12 -25.21
C PRO A 7 0.40 14.19 -24.21
N ALA A 8 0.59 15.42 -24.71
CA ALA A 8 0.77 16.57 -23.83
C ALA A 8 -0.37 16.54 -22.82
N ILE A 9 -0.03 16.41 -21.54
CA ILE A 9 -0.98 16.40 -20.44
C ILE A 9 -1.72 17.73 -20.54
N LYS A 10 -2.95 17.70 -21.06
CA LYS A 10 -3.91 18.74 -20.73
C LYS A 10 -4.13 18.56 -19.24
N ASN A 11 -3.63 19.51 -18.45
CA ASN A 11 -3.98 19.64 -17.04
C ASN A 11 -5.50 19.63 -16.98
N ASP A 12 -6.07 18.50 -16.60
CA ASP A 12 -7.48 18.43 -16.23
C ASP A 12 -7.59 19.15 -14.87
N ASP A 13 -8.50 20.11 -14.79
CA ASP A 13 -8.62 21.17 -13.76
C ASP A 13 -8.98 20.64 -12.36
N SER A 14 -8.26 19.66 -11.82
CA SER A 14 -8.35 19.35 -10.40
C SER A 14 -7.61 20.45 -9.62
N LYS A 15 -8.37 21.32 -8.94
CA LYS A 15 -7.87 22.33 -8.00
C LYS A 15 -6.97 21.71 -6.90
N TYR A 16 -7.09 20.41 -6.66
CA TYR A 16 -6.50 19.66 -5.56
C TYR A 16 -5.58 18.55 -6.06
N LYS A 17 -4.47 18.32 -5.35
CA LYS A 17 -3.56 17.18 -5.53
C LYS A 17 -3.96 16.05 -4.57
N VAL A 18 -3.50 14.82 -4.84
CA VAL A 18 -3.72 13.68 -3.92
C VAL A 18 -3.22 13.99 -2.50
N ALA A 19 -2.08 14.67 -2.35
CA ALA A 19 -1.58 15.09 -1.05
C ALA A 19 -2.58 15.99 -0.29
N ASP A 20 -3.27 16.90 -0.99
CA ASP A 20 -4.30 17.76 -0.38
C ASP A 20 -5.44 16.92 0.19
N ILE A 21 -5.89 15.91 -0.56
CA ILE A 21 -6.99 15.01 -0.18
C ILE A 21 -6.60 14.14 1.03
N LEU A 22 -5.38 13.59 1.03
CA LEU A 22 -4.90 12.76 2.13
C LEU A 22 -4.71 13.55 3.42
N VAL A 23 -4.17 14.77 3.34
CA VAL A 23 -4.05 15.66 4.52
C VAL A 23 -5.43 16.03 5.04
N LEU A 24 -6.37 16.43 4.16
CA LEU A 24 -7.74 16.76 4.53
C LEU A 24 -8.44 15.59 5.26
N HIS A 25 -8.21 14.36 4.80
CA HIS A 25 -8.75 13.15 5.43
C HIS A 25 -8.19 12.90 6.83
N GLU A 26 -6.88 13.06 7.01
CA GLU A 26 -6.24 12.87 8.31
C GLU A 26 -6.66 13.95 9.31
N LEU A 27 -6.84 15.20 8.87
CA LEU A 27 -7.42 16.28 9.68
C LEU A 27 -8.87 15.98 10.11
N ASN A 28 -9.63 15.22 9.32
CA ASN A 28 -10.99 14.82 9.67
C ASN A 28 -11.03 13.70 10.72
N LYS A 29 -10.06 12.77 10.68
CA LYS A 29 -10.00 11.64 11.62
C LYS A 29 -9.49 12.02 13.00
N ARG A 30 -8.55 12.96 13.08
CA ARG A 30 -7.79 13.23 14.30
C ARG A 30 -7.66 14.72 14.59
N PRO A 31 -7.79 15.14 15.86
CA PRO A 31 -7.56 16.53 16.22
C PRO A 31 -6.10 16.90 15.96
N THR A 32 -5.91 17.83 15.03
CA THR A 32 -4.61 18.43 14.74
C THR A 32 -4.63 19.87 15.25
N PHE A 33 -3.84 20.16 16.29
CA PHE A 33 -3.87 21.46 16.96
C PHE A 33 -3.16 22.54 16.14
N VAL A 34 -3.80 23.69 15.95
CA VAL A 34 -3.30 24.84 15.18
C VAL A 34 -1.99 25.38 15.76
N ASN A 35 -1.84 25.35 17.09
CA ASN A 35 -0.65 25.87 17.78
C ASN A 35 0.54 24.90 17.70
N ALA A 36 0.29 23.61 17.42
CA ALA A 36 1.31 22.57 17.34
C ALA A 36 0.93 21.50 16.30
N PRO A 37 0.78 21.87 15.01
CA PRO A 37 0.12 21.02 14.04
C PRO A 37 0.97 19.80 13.67
N LEU A 38 2.30 19.96 13.64
CA LEU A 38 3.24 18.87 13.34
C LEU A 38 3.30 17.80 14.44
N GLN A 39 3.22 18.21 15.71
CA GLN A 39 3.27 17.29 16.84
C GLN A 39 1.99 16.44 16.95
N THR A 40 0.88 16.97 16.46
CA THR A 40 -0.45 16.38 16.66
C THR A 40 -0.93 15.62 15.44
N PHE A 41 -0.47 16.01 14.24
CA PHE A 41 -0.68 15.26 13.01
C PHE A 41 0.07 13.92 13.00
N SER A 42 1.26 13.86 13.62
CA SER A 42 2.17 12.70 13.57
C SER A 42 1.90 11.60 14.60
N GLY A 43 0.79 11.68 15.35
CA GLY A 43 0.54 10.88 16.55
C GLY A 43 0.53 9.35 16.42
N HIS A 44 0.63 8.74 15.23
CA HIS A 44 0.98 7.32 14.99
C HIS A 44 1.73 7.21 13.65
N THR A 45 3.05 7.24 13.68
CA THR A 45 3.98 7.01 12.54
C THR A 45 3.98 5.55 12.07
N HIS A 46 2.82 4.93 11.79
CA HIS A 46 2.75 3.54 11.30
C HIS A 46 1.91 3.35 10.01
N SER A 47 1.41 4.42 9.39
CA SER A 47 0.77 4.33 8.06
C SER A 47 1.29 5.31 7.00
N ILE A 48 2.33 6.08 7.32
CA ILE A 48 3.21 6.72 6.34
C ILE A 48 4.62 6.13 6.53
N GLU A 49 4.70 4.80 6.54
CA GLU A 49 6.01 4.15 6.44
C GLU A 49 6.62 4.47 5.07
N ARG A 50 7.83 5.04 5.11
CA ARG A 50 8.77 5.20 3.98
C ARG A 50 8.39 6.17 2.85
N PHE A 51 7.96 7.39 3.19
CA PHE A 51 8.21 8.53 2.30
C PHE A 51 9.06 9.58 3.04
N LYS A 52 10.35 9.61 2.69
CA LYS A 52 11.36 10.65 2.95
C LYS A 52 10.90 11.81 3.86
N ALA A 53 11.18 11.67 5.16
CA ALA A 53 10.72 12.55 6.25
C ALA A 53 11.09 14.05 6.13
N ARG A 54 12.03 14.45 5.25
CA ARG A 54 12.38 15.86 5.01
C ARG A 54 11.55 16.56 3.92
N TYR A 55 11.10 15.86 2.88
CA TYR A 55 10.31 16.48 1.80
C TYR A 55 8.82 16.68 2.18
N ILE A 56 8.29 15.84 3.08
CA ILE A 56 6.92 15.95 3.62
C ILE A 56 6.77 17.14 4.59
N PHE A 57 7.85 17.51 5.28
CA PHE A 57 7.85 18.60 6.27
C PHE A 57 7.44 19.95 5.66
N LEU A 58 7.95 20.26 4.47
CA LEU A 58 7.60 21.47 3.71
C LEU A 58 6.22 21.36 3.04
N ASP A 59 5.79 20.15 2.68
CA ASP A 59 4.52 19.92 1.98
C ASP A 59 3.31 20.07 2.93
N PHE A 60 3.38 19.59 4.17
CA PHE A 60 2.23 19.62 5.08
C PHE A 60 1.76 21.03 5.44
N LEU A 61 2.65 21.94 5.87
CA LEU A 61 2.26 23.31 6.23
C LEU A 61 1.76 24.10 5.02
N GLN A 62 2.35 23.85 3.84
CA GLN A 62 1.89 24.44 2.58
C GLN A 62 0.50 23.93 2.20
N VAL A 63 0.26 22.62 2.34
CA VAL A 63 -1.05 22.00 2.11
C VAL A 63 -2.08 22.57 3.09
N VAL A 64 -1.79 22.63 4.40
CA VAL A 64 -2.70 23.22 5.40
C VAL A 64 -3.05 24.67 5.06
N SER A 65 -2.05 25.49 4.74
CA SER A 65 -2.25 26.89 4.31
C SER A 65 -3.11 26.98 3.05
N LYS A 66 -2.87 26.10 2.07
CA LYS A 66 -3.68 26.00 0.85
C LYS A 66 -5.12 25.57 1.15
N LEU A 67 -5.33 24.60 2.04
CA LEU A 67 -6.66 24.13 2.45
C LEU A 67 -7.44 25.25 3.17
N GLN A 68 -6.79 26.04 4.02
CA GLN A 68 -7.40 27.22 4.66
C GLN A 68 -7.75 28.31 3.66
N LYS A 69 -6.81 28.67 2.76
CA LYS A 69 -7.06 29.66 1.70
C LYS A 69 -8.22 29.26 0.77
N ASN A 70 -8.41 27.95 0.59
CA ASN A 70 -9.51 27.39 -0.19
C ASN A 70 -10.77 27.11 0.64
N GLU A 71 -10.82 27.58 1.89
CA GLU A 71 -11.97 27.45 2.79
C GLU A 71 -12.42 26.00 3.05
N LEU A 72 -11.50 25.03 2.92
CA LEU A 72 -11.76 23.61 3.19
C LEU A 72 -11.62 23.25 4.67
N ILE A 73 -10.78 24.01 5.37
CA ILE A 73 -10.56 23.85 6.81
C ILE A 73 -10.57 25.22 7.48
N ARG A 74 -10.94 25.24 8.76
CA ARG A 74 -10.87 26.41 9.63
C ARG A 74 -10.39 26.01 11.01
N ALA A 75 -10.07 26.99 11.85
CA ALA A 75 -9.97 26.75 13.28
C ALA A 75 -11.36 26.38 13.83
N ASN A 76 -11.39 25.51 14.84
CA ASN A 76 -12.61 25.21 15.58
C ASN A 76 -13.15 26.47 16.27
N LEU A 77 -14.45 26.48 16.52
CA LEU A 77 -15.09 27.39 17.48
C LEU A 77 -14.80 26.92 18.91
N PRO A 78 -14.82 27.81 19.92
CA PRO A 78 -14.52 27.42 21.31
C PRO A 78 -15.39 26.25 21.79
N MET A 79 -16.68 26.26 21.50
CA MET A 79 -17.57 25.15 21.86
C MET A 79 -17.21 23.80 21.21
N GLU A 80 -16.59 23.81 20.03
CA GLU A 80 -16.21 22.61 19.29
C GLU A 80 -14.96 21.93 19.89
N ILE A 81 -14.07 22.67 20.58
CA ILE A 81 -12.84 22.09 21.17
C ILE A 81 -13.14 21.10 22.30
N LEU A 82 -14.29 21.24 22.95
CA LEU A 82 -14.65 20.47 24.15
C LEU A 82 -14.57 18.95 23.91
N LYS A 83 -14.85 18.51 22.68
CA LYS A 83 -14.76 17.10 22.29
C LYS A 83 -13.32 16.56 22.25
N HIS A 84 -12.32 17.42 22.27
CA HIS A 84 -10.89 17.11 22.20
C HIS A 84 -10.11 17.39 23.50
N LEU A 85 -10.70 18.09 24.46
CA LEU A 85 -10.08 18.35 25.77
C LEU A 85 -10.08 17.09 26.64
N THR A 86 -9.10 16.92 27.52
CA THR A 86 -9.11 15.87 28.55
C THR A 86 -10.17 16.14 29.62
N VAL A 87 -10.52 15.10 30.40
CA VAL A 87 -11.45 15.27 31.54
C VAL A 87 -10.93 16.28 32.56
N ALA A 88 -9.62 16.35 32.78
CA ALA A 88 -9.01 17.32 33.68
C ALA A 88 -9.23 18.76 33.19
N GLU A 89 -9.02 19.01 31.90
CA GLU A 89 -9.22 20.33 31.27
C GLU A 89 -10.70 20.75 31.29
N LEU A 90 -11.62 19.84 31.00
CA LEU A 90 -13.06 20.12 31.13
C LEU A 90 -13.46 20.53 32.56
N LYS A 91 -12.84 19.90 33.57
CA LYS A 91 -13.07 20.26 34.98
C LYS A 91 -12.50 21.63 35.32
N VAL A 92 -11.41 22.08 34.70
CA VAL A 92 -10.87 23.44 34.91
C VAL A 92 -11.89 24.49 34.47
N ILE A 93 -12.46 24.36 33.27
CA ILE A 93 -13.50 25.26 32.75
C ILE A 93 -14.73 25.27 33.68
N LEU A 94 -15.18 24.11 34.16
CA LEU A 94 -16.32 24.06 35.09
C LEU A 94 -16.04 24.72 36.45
N ARG A 95 -14.80 24.63 36.95
CA ARG A 95 -14.41 25.28 38.22
C ARG A 95 -14.40 26.79 38.12
N SER A 96 -13.91 27.36 37.01
CA SER A 96 -13.88 28.81 36.82
C SER A 96 -15.29 29.42 36.84
N MET A 97 -16.31 28.64 36.48
CA MET A 97 -17.72 29.01 36.53
C MET A 97 -18.45 28.56 37.81
N ALA A 98 -17.73 28.08 38.83
CA ALA A 98 -18.28 27.52 40.06
C ALA A 98 -19.35 26.42 39.83
N LYS A 99 -19.17 25.58 38.80
CA LYS A 99 -20.07 24.45 38.48
C LYS A 99 -19.51 23.13 38.99
N SER A 100 -20.42 22.17 39.19
CA SER A 100 -20.05 20.80 39.57
C SER A 100 -19.08 20.18 38.55
N VAL A 101 -18.08 19.47 39.04
CA VAL A 101 -17.02 18.78 38.26
C VAL A 101 -17.16 17.26 38.26
N SER A 102 -18.25 16.73 38.82
CA SER A 102 -18.54 15.29 38.84
C SER A 102 -19.30 14.85 37.59
N GLY A 103 -19.09 13.60 37.19
CA GLY A 103 -19.76 12.96 36.06
C GLY A 103 -18.79 12.41 35.00
N THR A 104 -19.38 11.76 34.00
CA THR A 104 -18.68 11.27 32.80
C THR A 104 -18.29 12.43 31.89
N ARG A 105 -17.39 12.18 30.93
CA ARG A 105 -16.95 13.18 29.94
C ARG A 105 -18.12 13.91 29.28
N ASP A 106 -19.12 13.18 28.80
CA ASP A 106 -20.27 13.77 28.11
C ASP A 106 -21.13 14.63 29.03
N VAL A 107 -21.27 14.23 30.31
CA VAL A 107 -21.97 15.03 31.32
C VAL A 107 -21.23 16.34 31.55
N LEU A 108 -19.89 16.33 31.62
CA LEU A 108 -19.09 17.55 31.76
C LEU A 108 -19.23 18.45 30.53
N ILE A 109 -19.12 17.89 29.31
CA ILE A 109 -19.27 18.64 28.06
C ILE A 109 -20.65 19.29 27.97
N ASN A 110 -21.73 18.54 28.20
CA ASN A 110 -23.09 19.06 28.15
C ASN A 110 -23.35 20.15 29.20
N ARG A 111 -22.72 20.02 30.38
CA ARG A 111 -22.80 21.06 31.42
C ARG A 111 -22.08 22.34 30.99
N ILE A 112 -20.91 22.23 30.36
CA ILE A 112 -20.20 23.39 29.80
C ILE A 112 -21.05 24.02 28.69
N LYS A 113 -21.54 23.24 27.73
CA LYS A 113 -22.41 23.74 26.64
C LYS A 113 -23.65 24.50 27.11
N ARG A 114 -24.19 24.15 28.29
CA ARG A 114 -25.39 24.79 28.85
C ARG A 114 -25.09 26.09 29.60
N HIS A 115 -23.86 26.29 30.07
CA HIS A 115 -23.54 27.32 31.05
C HIS A 115 -22.34 28.21 30.71
N ALA A 116 -21.49 27.81 29.77
CA ALA A 116 -20.33 28.57 29.32
C ALA A 116 -20.65 29.33 28.04
N THR A 117 -20.09 30.53 27.93
CA THR A 117 -19.93 31.25 26.67
C THR A 117 -18.65 30.84 25.96
N ASP A 118 -18.49 31.25 24.70
CA ASP A 118 -17.25 31.03 23.95
C ASP A 118 -16.04 31.74 24.61
N GLU A 119 -16.26 32.90 25.23
CA GLU A 119 -15.24 33.63 25.99
C GLU A 119 -14.80 32.87 27.24
N ASP A 120 -15.74 32.27 27.98
CA ASP A 120 -15.43 31.44 29.15
C ASP A 120 -14.52 30.26 28.78
N ILE A 121 -14.76 29.66 27.61
CA ILE A 121 -13.93 28.55 27.11
C ILE A 121 -12.55 29.09 26.71
N GLY A 122 -12.48 30.16 25.92
CA GLY A 122 -11.22 30.76 25.46
C GLY A 122 -10.32 31.25 26.59
N ASN A 123 -10.89 31.73 27.70
CA ASN A 123 -10.14 32.15 28.88
C ASN A 123 -9.52 30.97 29.67
N ASN A 124 -9.96 29.74 29.40
CA ASN A 124 -9.54 28.55 30.15
C ASN A 124 -8.80 27.51 29.28
N THR A 125 -8.70 27.72 27.97
CA THR A 125 -7.87 26.91 27.08
C THR A 125 -7.39 27.70 25.87
N ASP A 126 -6.12 27.54 25.53
CA ASP A 126 -5.48 28.06 24.33
C ASP A 126 -5.53 27.07 23.15
N LYS A 127 -6.02 25.84 23.40
CA LYS A 127 -6.07 24.77 22.40
C LYS A 127 -7.08 25.10 21.32
N ASN A 128 -6.60 25.07 20.09
CA ASN A 128 -7.43 25.11 18.88
C ASN A 128 -6.97 24.02 17.93
N CYS A 129 -7.89 23.36 17.24
CA CYS A 129 -7.64 22.37 16.19
C CYS A 129 -8.26 22.78 14.87
N PHE A 130 -7.70 22.23 13.79
CA PHE A 130 -8.34 22.31 12.48
C PHE A 130 -9.62 21.47 12.48
N VAL A 131 -10.66 22.03 11.88
CA VAL A 131 -11.90 21.34 11.56
C VAL A 131 -12.25 21.58 10.10
N LEU A 132 -12.86 20.58 9.48
CA LEU A 132 -13.32 20.69 8.11
C LEU A 132 -14.56 21.58 8.04
N THR A 133 -14.65 22.36 6.97
CA THR A 133 -15.88 23.06 6.58
C THR A 133 -16.80 22.10 5.84
N GLU A 134 -18.03 22.54 5.54
CA GLU A 134 -18.94 21.79 4.67
C GLU A 134 -18.31 21.50 3.30
N LEU A 135 -17.66 22.50 2.70
CA LEU A 135 -16.91 22.35 1.46
C LEU A 135 -15.75 21.34 1.60
N GLY A 136 -15.05 21.33 2.74
CA GLY A 136 -14.02 20.33 3.04
C GLY A 136 -14.57 18.91 3.07
N LEU A 137 -15.74 18.72 3.67
CA LEU A 137 -16.42 17.42 3.71
C LEU A 137 -16.90 16.99 2.32
N GLU A 138 -17.45 17.92 1.53
CA GLU A 138 -17.83 17.66 0.13
C GLU A 138 -16.63 17.23 -0.73
N VAL A 139 -15.48 17.87 -0.55
CA VAL A 139 -14.24 17.49 -1.25
C VAL A 139 -13.78 16.09 -0.84
N LEU A 140 -13.87 15.71 0.43
CA LEU A 140 -13.54 14.34 0.86
C LEU A 140 -14.47 13.30 0.24
N GLU A 141 -15.78 13.58 0.21
CA GLU A 141 -16.74 12.68 -0.41
C GLU A 141 -16.49 12.57 -1.92
N LYS A 142 -16.21 13.70 -2.57
CA LYS A 142 -15.84 13.74 -3.99
C LYS A 142 -14.69 12.78 -4.27
N TYR A 143 -13.59 12.87 -3.54
CA TYR A 143 -12.39 12.07 -3.81
C TYR A 143 -12.29 10.76 -3.00
N LYS A 144 -13.43 10.15 -2.67
CA LYS A 144 -13.51 8.88 -1.92
C LYS A 144 -12.67 7.74 -2.53
N ASN A 145 -12.48 7.73 -3.85
CA ASN A 145 -11.73 6.67 -4.55
C ASN A 145 -10.25 6.66 -4.15
N VAL A 146 -9.66 7.84 -4.02
CA VAL A 146 -8.28 8.03 -3.53
C VAL A 146 -8.17 7.58 -2.08
N LEU A 147 -9.15 7.94 -1.25
CA LEU A 147 -9.18 7.58 0.18
C LEU A 147 -9.30 6.07 0.38
N TRP A 148 -10.13 5.41 -0.41
CA TRP A 148 -10.33 3.97 -0.35
C TRP A 148 -9.04 3.23 -0.72
N ILE A 149 -8.37 3.61 -1.80
CA ILE A 149 -7.07 3.01 -2.16
C ILE A 149 -6.04 3.25 -1.07
N HIS A 150 -5.94 4.48 -0.56
CA HIS A 150 -4.96 4.79 0.49
C HIS A 150 -5.17 3.91 1.73
N LYS A 151 -6.43 3.72 2.16
CA LYS A 151 -6.79 2.88 3.31
C LYS A 151 -6.41 1.40 3.11
N ASN A 152 -6.60 0.88 1.90
CA ASN A 152 -6.36 -0.53 1.57
C ASN A 152 -5.03 -0.77 0.83
N LYS A 153 -4.16 0.26 0.75
CA LYS A 153 -2.97 0.25 -0.11
C LYS A 153 -2.05 -0.93 0.19
N ARG A 154 -1.86 -1.23 1.46
CA ARG A 154 -1.03 -2.37 1.88
C ARG A 154 -1.60 -3.68 1.39
N ASP A 155 -2.90 -3.88 1.43
CA ASP A 155 -3.53 -5.13 0.99
C ASP A 155 -3.55 -5.25 -0.54
N ILE A 156 -3.71 -4.13 -1.26
CA ILE A 156 -3.71 -4.10 -2.73
C ILE A 156 -2.29 -4.31 -3.28
N PHE A 157 -1.28 -3.60 -2.75
CA PHE A 157 0.06 -3.51 -3.35
C PHE A 157 1.16 -4.24 -2.56
N ARG A 158 0.82 -5.12 -1.60
CA ARG A 158 1.76 -5.70 -0.61
C ARG A 158 2.99 -6.47 -1.13
N TYR A 159 3.03 -6.90 -2.40
CA TYR A 159 3.99 -7.94 -2.81
C TYR A 159 5.18 -7.37 -3.60
N PRO A 160 6.44 -7.81 -3.33
CA PRO A 160 7.63 -7.13 -3.85
C PRO A 160 8.01 -7.53 -5.28
N LEU A 161 7.34 -8.49 -5.91
CA LEU A 161 7.68 -8.90 -7.27
C LEU A 161 7.19 -7.92 -8.35
N PHE A 162 6.35 -6.94 -8.00
CA PHE A 162 5.84 -5.94 -8.94
C PHE A 162 6.05 -4.52 -8.39
N TYR A 163 7.31 -4.10 -8.26
CA TYR A 163 7.69 -2.70 -8.02
C TYR A 163 7.12 -1.71 -9.08
N GLU A 164 6.51 -2.21 -10.15
CA GLU A 164 5.88 -1.43 -11.20
C GLU A 164 4.41 -1.08 -10.94
N SER A 165 3.71 -1.77 -10.03
CA SER A 165 2.29 -1.53 -9.77
C SER A 165 2.09 -0.30 -8.88
N LYS A 166 2.08 0.87 -9.50
CA LYS A 166 1.80 2.15 -8.84
C LYS A 166 0.30 2.46 -8.88
N PHE A 167 -0.16 3.11 -7.82
CA PHE A 167 -1.47 3.76 -7.77
C PHE A 167 -1.46 4.90 -8.79
N ASP A 168 -2.35 4.87 -9.78
CA ASP A 168 -2.47 5.94 -10.78
C ASP A 168 -3.30 7.09 -10.20
N GLU A 169 -2.65 7.95 -9.43
CA GLU A 169 -3.29 9.07 -8.74
C GLU A 169 -4.19 9.90 -9.67
N TYR A 170 -3.73 10.16 -10.90
CA TYR A 170 -4.43 11.02 -11.85
C TYR A 170 -5.72 10.38 -12.35
N TYR A 171 -5.68 9.09 -12.71
CA TYR A 171 -6.88 8.39 -13.16
C TYR A 171 -7.98 8.44 -12.08
N PHE A 172 -7.63 8.12 -10.83
CA PHE A 172 -8.61 8.07 -9.73
C PHE A 172 -9.05 9.44 -9.23
N MET A 173 -8.25 10.48 -9.46
CA MET A 173 -8.67 11.88 -9.25
C MET A 173 -9.67 12.34 -10.31
N SER A 174 -9.61 11.84 -11.55
CA SER A 174 -10.56 12.20 -12.62
C SER A 174 -11.85 11.37 -12.60
N HIS A 175 -11.82 10.14 -12.09
CA HIS A 175 -12.98 9.23 -12.01
C HIS A 175 -13.56 9.17 -10.60
N TRP A 176 -13.77 10.34 -10.01
CA TRP A 176 -14.17 10.49 -8.60
C TRP A 176 -15.67 10.21 -8.37
N ASP A 177 -16.47 10.29 -9.43
CA ASP A 177 -17.92 10.11 -9.48
C ASP A 177 -18.36 8.63 -9.43
N LEU A 178 -17.44 7.73 -9.74
CA LEU A 178 -17.67 6.29 -9.72
C LEU A 178 -17.43 5.70 -8.32
N ASP A 179 -18.02 4.53 -8.08
CA ASP A 179 -17.83 3.77 -6.83
C ASP A 179 -16.39 3.24 -6.73
N PRO A 180 -15.69 3.36 -5.57
CA PRO A 180 -14.27 3.03 -5.49
C PRO A 180 -13.96 1.61 -5.95
N PRO A 181 -14.53 0.54 -5.36
CA PRO A 181 -14.24 -0.82 -5.83
C PRO A 181 -14.42 -0.98 -7.34
N SER A 182 -15.55 -0.50 -7.88
CA SER A 182 -15.88 -0.59 -9.30
C SER A 182 -14.86 0.13 -10.18
N THR A 183 -14.52 1.38 -9.86
CA THR A 183 -13.54 2.21 -10.58
C THR A 183 -12.16 1.55 -10.63
N ILE A 184 -11.76 0.92 -9.53
CA ILE A 184 -10.44 0.32 -9.39
C ILE A 184 -10.38 -1.01 -10.14
N ILE A 185 -11.46 -1.80 -10.09
CA ILE A 185 -11.61 -3.02 -10.87
C ILE A 185 -11.52 -2.68 -12.36
N ASP A 186 -12.31 -1.71 -12.85
CA ASP A 186 -12.34 -1.33 -14.26
C ASP A 186 -10.95 -0.90 -14.77
N TYR A 187 -10.20 -0.15 -13.95
CA TYR A 187 -8.86 0.30 -14.31
C TYR A 187 -7.84 -0.85 -14.38
N TYR A 188 -7.86 -1.76 -13.40
CA TYR A 188 -6.84 -2.80 -13.28
C TYR A 188 -7.21 -4.12 -13.96
N GLU A 189 -8.46 -4.34 -14.37
CA GLU A 189 -8.89 -5.60 -14.99
C GLU A 189 -8.11 -5.95 -16.25
N SER A 190 -7.76 -4.97 -17.07
CA SER A 190 -6.94 -5.18 -18.27
C SER A 190 -5.43 -5.11 -18.02
N LYS A 191 -5.01 -4.68 -16.82
CA LYS A 191 -3.60 -4.33 -16.52
C LYS A 191 -2.95 -5.29 -15.53
N ASN A 192 -3.69 -5.69 -14.49
CA ASN A 192 -3.20 -6.52 -13.42
C ASN A 192 -4.36 -7.24 -12.70
N SER A 193 -4.64 -8.47 -13.13
CA SER A 193 -5.65 -9.35 -12.55
C SER A 193 -5.42 -9.62 -11.06
N GLY A 194 -4.17 -9.55 -10.57
CA GLY A 194 -3.84 -9.75 -9.15
C GLY A 194 -4.35 -8.62 -8.26
N ILE A 195 -4.33 -7.37 -8.75
CA ILE A 195 -4.93 -6.24 -8.02
C ILE A 195 -6.44 -6.40 -7.93
N VAL A 196 -7.09 -6.81 -9.03
CA VAL A 196 -8.54 -7.06 -9.06
C VAL A 196 -8.94 -8.17 -8.09
N ALA A 197 -8.17 -9.26 -8.03
CA ALA A 197 -8.38 -10.34 -7.07
C ALA A 197 -8.39 -9.83 -5.62
N ARG A 198 -7.46 -8.94 -5.27
CA ARG A 198 -7.34 -8.35 -3.93
C ARG A 198 -8.47 -7.39 -3.60
N ILE A 199 -8.96 -6.62 -4.58
CA ILE A 199 -10.12 -5.74 -4.38
C ILE A 199 -11.36 -6.58 -4.06
N TYR A 200 -11.64 -7.63 -4.83
CA TYR A 200 -12.75 -8.53 -4.52
C TYR A 200 -12.58 -9.22 -3.17
N GLN A 201 -11.35 -9.50 -2.75
CA GLN A 201 -11.07 -10.03 -1.42
C GLN A 201 -11.42 -9.03 -0.30
N ILE A 202 -11.06 -7.75 -0.46
CA ILE A 202 -11.40 -6.67 0.47
C ILE A 202 -12.92 -6.48 0.54
N GLU A 203 -13.61 -6.58 -0.59
CA GLU A 203 -15.07 -6.52 -0.69
C GLU A 203 -15.78 -7.82 -0.25
N ASN A 204 -15.04 -8.77 0.34
CA ASN A 204 -15.57 -10.05 0.82
C ASN A 204 -16.34 -10.83 -0.27
N ASN A 205 -15.81 -10.81 -1.50
CA ASN A 205 -16.30 -11.59 -2.64
C ASN A 205 -15.25 -12.67 -3.00
N PRO A 206 -15.23 -13.80 -2.28
CA PRO A 206 -14.17 -14.79 -2.41
C PRO A 206 -14.21 -15.54 -3.76
N GLU A 207 -15.39 -15.70 -4.38
CA GLU A 207 -15.55 -16.34 -5.69
C GLU A 207 -14.86 -15.53 -6.79
N LYS A 208 -15.16 -14.23 -6.88
CA LYS A 208 -14.49 -13.36 -7.85
C LYS A 208 -13.02 -13.18 -7.52
N SER A 209 -12.67 -13.07 -6.24
CA SER A 209 -11.26 -13.00 -5.84
C SER A 209 -10.48 -14.22 -6.36
N PHE A 210 -11.02 -15.43 -6.14
CA PHE A 210 -10.45 -16.68 -6.62
C PHE A 210 -10.30 -16.71 -8.15
N LEU A 211 -11.34 -16.34 -8.90
CA LEU A 211 -11.31 -16.28 -10.36
C LEU A 211 -10.16 -15.39 -10.88
N TYR A 212 -10.05 -14.15 -10.39
CA TYR A 212 -9.00 -13.24 -10.83
C TYR A 212 -7.61 -13.65 -10.31
N GLY A 213 -7.54 -14.33 -9.16
CA GLY A 213 -6.30 -14.94 -8.66
C GLY A 213 -5.80 -16.06 -9.58
N LEU A 214 -6.69 -16.97 -10.01
CA LEU A 214 -6.37 -18.01 -11.00
C LEU A 214 -5.95 -17.40 -12.33
N ARG A 215 -6.64 -16.33 -12.76
CA ARG A 215 -6.27 -15.58 -13.95
C ARG A 215 -4.86 -15.02 -13.87
N LYS A 216 -4.50 -14.36 -12.77
CA LYS A 216 -3.14 -13.84 -12.57
C LYS A 216 -2.08 -14.93 -12.55
N LEU A 217 -2.35 -16.06 -11.88
CA LEU A 217 -1.45 -17.22 -11.89
C LEU A 217 -1.23 -17.74 -13.31
N THR A 218 -2.30 -17.83 -14.10
CA THR A 218 -2.23 -18.34 -15.47
C THR A 218 -1.50 -17.37 -16.40
N GLU A 219 -1.70 -16.05 -16.23
CA GLU A 219 -0.93 -15.00 -16.91
C GLU A 219 0.58 -15.15 -16.62
N GLU A 220 0.96 -15.45 -15.37
CA GLU A 220 2.37 -15.68 -15.00
C GLU A 220 2.91 -16.97 -15.63
N ILE A 221 2.16 -18.08 -15.60
CA ILE A 221 2.55 -19.32 -16.28
C ILE A 221 2.77 -19.06 -17.79
N ASN A 222 1.86 -18.35 -18.45
CA ASN A 222 2.01 -18.00 -19.86
C ASN A 222 3.28 -17.16 -20.10
N LEU A 223 3.55 -16.16 -19.26
CA LEU A 223 4.75 -15.33 -19.37
C LEU A 223 6.03 -16.18 -19.27
N GLN A 224 6.07 -17.13 -18.34
CA GLN A 224 7.24 -18.01 -18.16
C GLN A 224 7.38 -19.01 -19.32
N LEU A 225 6.27 -19.49 -19.90
CA LEU A 225 6.31 -20.33 -21.10
C LEU A 225 6.85 -19.59 -22.32
N GLU A 226 6.44 -18.33 -22.54
CA GLU A 226 7.00 -17.51 -23.61
C GLU A 226 8.50 -17.24 -23.41
N LYS A 227 8.93 -16.96 -22.17
CA LYS A 227 10.37 -16.88 -21.85
C LYS A 227 11.10 -18.21 -22.10
N CYS A 228 10.48 -19.34 -21.78
CA CYS A 228 11.07 -20.66 -22.01
C CYS A 228 11.24 -20.92 -23.50
N LYS A 229 10.26 -20.55 -24.32
CA LYS A 229 10.33 -20.61 -25.78
C LYS A 229 11.47 -19.76 -26.32
N GLU A 230 11.64 -18.54 -25.83
CA GLU A 230 12.65 -17.59 -26.32
C GLU A 230 14.09 -17.94 -25.88
N VAL A 231 14.30 -18.24 -24.59
CA VAL A 231 15.64 -18.34 -23.98
C VAL A 231 15.85 -19.60 -23.15
N GLY A 232 14.89 -20.54 -23.14
CA GLY A 232 15.01 -21.79 -22.42
C GLY A 232 14.91 -21.65 -20.90
N TRP A 233 14.44 -20.50 -20.41
CA TRP A 233 14.31 -20.21 -18.98
C TRP A 233 12.85 -20.22 -18.53
N PHE A 234 12.58 -20.89 -17.41
CA PHE A 234 11.27 -20.96 -16.79
C PHE A 234 11.44 -20.84 -15.28
N ASN A 235 10.85 -19.81 -14.67
CA ASN A 235 10.86 -19.65 -13.23
C ASN A 235 9.47 -19.24 -12.75
N THR A 236 8.74 -20.18 -12.15
CA THR A 236 7.48 -19.89 -11.48
C THR A 236 7.60 -20.22 -10.00
N SER A 237 7.74 -19.19 -9.17
CA SER A 237 7.59 -19.27 -7.72
C SER A 237 6.15 -19.01 -7.27
N ALA A 238 5.25 -18.67 -8.21
CA ALA A 238 3.94 -18.11 -7.90
C ALA A 238 2.95 -19.18 -7.41
N GLY A 239 2.50 -19.04 -6.17
CA GLY A 239 1.38 -19.78 -5.60
C GLY A 239 0.10 -18.95 -5.66
N LEU A 240 -1.07 -19.59 -5.82
CA LEU A 240 -2.36 -18.88 -5.79
C LEU A 240 -2.57 -18.10 -4.48
N GLY A 241 -2.09 -18.64 -3.36
CA GLY A 241 -2.13 -17.97 -2.06
C GLY A 241 -1.40 -16.62 -2.01
N GLU A 242 -0.43 -16.36 -2.88
CA GLU A 242 0.29 -15.07 -2.93
C GLU A 242 -0.56 -13.96 -3.59
N PHE A 243 -1.41 -14.33 -4.54
CA PHE A 243 -2.34 -13.42 -5.21
C PHE A 243 -3.59 -13.18 -4.38
N LEU A 244 -4.04 -14.23 -3.68
CA LEU A 244 -5.22 -14.20 -2.82
C LEU A 244 -4.92 -13.75 -1.38
N SER A 245 -3.65 -13.50 -1.04
CA SER A 245 -3.21 -13.24 0.35
C SER A 245 -3.98 -12.10 0.99
N LEU A 246 -4.98 -12.47 1.78
CA LEU A 246 -5.12 -11.96 3.14
C LEU A 246 -3.95 -12.54 3.94
N THR A 247 -3.11 -11.72 4.56
CA THR A 247 -2.84 -12.09 5.95
C THR A 247 -4.20 -12.01 6.60
N ALA A 248 -4.65 -13.10 7.20
CA ALA A 248 -5.66 -12.91 8.22
C ALA A 248 -5.13 -11.82 9.18
N SER A 249 -6.03 -10.98 9.66
CA SER A 249 -5.82 -9.89 10.63
C SER A 249 -4.53 -10.03 11.45
N PRO A 250 -3.85 -8.96 11.92
CA PRO A 250 -2.72 -9.06 12.86
C PRO A 250 -2.97 -9.92 14.13
N VAL A 251 -4.18 -10.45 14.31
CA VAL A 251 -4.63 -11.44 15.30
C VAL A 251 -4.54 -12.93 14.81
N LEU A 252 -4.36 -13.21 13.52
CA LEU A 252 -4.52 -14.54 12.91
C LEU A 252 -3.44 -14.82 11.84
N GLY A 253 -2.39 -15.55 12.21
CA GLY A 253 -1.72 -16.60 11.41
C GLY A 253 -1.20 -16.36 9.97
N GLU A 254 -0.45 -17.35 9.48
CA GLU A 254 0.14 -17.45 8.13
C GLU A 254 -0.89 -17.33 6.98
N PRO A 255 -0.46 -17.02 5.74
CA PRO A 255 -1.34 -16.99 4.57
C PRO A 255 -2.13 -18.30 4.41
N LEU A 256 -3.43 -18.20 4.13
CA LEU A 256 -4.26 -19.38 3.87
C LEU A 256 -3.74 -20.13 2.63
N SER A 257 -3.57 -21.45 2.75
CA SER A 257 -3.18 -22.28 1.60
C SER A 257 -4.25 -22.22 0.49
N SER A 258 -3.83 -22.33 -0.78
CA SER A 258 -4.74 -22.40 -1.94
C SER A 258 -5.85 -23.44 -1.76
N LYS A 259 -5.53 -24.56 -1.11
CA LYS A 259 -6.47 -25.64 -0.76
C LYS A 259 -7.52 -25.19 0.25
N THR A 260 -7.13 -24.43 1.26
CA THR A 260 -8.06 -23.91 2.27
C THR A 260 -9.04 -22.93 1.64
N ILE A 261 -8.55 -22.04 0.77
CA ILE A 261 -9.39 -21.08 0.05
C ILE A 261 -10.37 -21.82 -0.87
N PHE A 262 -9.87 -22.74 -1.69
CA PHE A 262 -10.70 -23.52 -2.62
C PHE A 262 -11.78 -24.34 -1.91
N LYS A 263 -11.44 -25.05 -0.83
CA LYS A 263 -12.42 -25.79 -0.03
C LYS A 263 -13.52 -24.91 0.57
N GLY A 264 -13.22 -23.64 0.84
CA GLY A 264 -14.20 -22.69 1.37
C GLY A 264 -15.25 -22.23 0.35
N LEU A 265 -15.00 -22.40 -0.95
CA LEU A 265 -15.86 -21.89 -2.02
C LEU A 265 -16.98 -22.86 -2.42
N ASN A 266 -16.95 -24.13 -1.99
CA ASN A 266 -17.94 -25.16 -2.36
C ASN A 266 -18.22 -25.26 -3.88
N ILE A 267 -17.19 -25.08 -4.71
CA ILE A 267 -17.29 -25.21 -6.18
C ILE A 267 -17.29 -26.71 -6.52
N ASP A 268 -18.26 -27.17 -7.32
CA ASP A 268 -18.29 -28.52 -7.86
C ASP A 268 -17.33 -28.71 -9.06
N ASP A 269 -17.07 -29.95 -9.44
CA ASP A 269 -16.06 -30.28 -10.46
C ASP A 269 -16.41 -29.74 -11.85
N ASP A 270 -17.69 -29.77 -12.24
CA ASP A 270 -18.16 -29.26 -13.54
C ASP A 270 -17.98 -27.73 -13.63
N ASN A 271 -18.37 -27.01 -12.58
CA ASN A 271 -18.16 -25.57 -12.49
C ASN A 271 -16.68 -25.19 -12.42
N LEU A 272 -15.84 -26.02 -11.78
CA LEU A 272 -14.40 -25.81 -11.78
C LEU A 272 -13.81 -25.94 -13.19
N GLU A 273 -14.19 -26.95 -13.96
CA GLU A 273 -13.70 -27.14 -15.32
C GLU A 273 -14.06 -25.95 -16.23
N ASP A 274 -15.30 -25.44 -16.12
CA ASP A 274 -15.74 -24.25 -16.84
C ASP A 274 -14.93 -23.00 -16.47
N ILE A 275 -14.66 -22.79 -15.17
CA ILE A 275 -13.80 -21.69 -14.69
C ILE A 275 -12.38 -21.83 -15.26
N LEU A 276 -11.80 -23.03 -15.20
CA LEU A 276 -10.47 -23.29 -15.72
C LEU A 276 -10.41 -23.07 -17.23
N LYS A 277 -11.45 -23.48 -17.97
CA LYS A 277 -11.52 -23.28 -19.42
C LYS A 277 -11.58 -21.80 -19.77
N TYR A 278 -12.41 -21.04 -19.07
CA TYR A 278 -12.50 -19.59 -19.23
C TYR A 278 -11.15 -18.90 -18.98
N VAL A 279 -10.48 -19.23 -17.87
CA VAL A 279 -9.18 -18.65 -17.52
C VAL A 279 -8.09 -19.04 -18.53
N TYR A 280 -8.08 -20.30 -18.98
CA TYR A 280 -7.15 -20.81 -19.98
C TYR A 280 -7.29 -20.04 -21.30
N ASP A 281 -8.51 -19.93 -21.83
CA ASP A 281 -8.78 -19.23 -23.09
C ASP A 281 -8.44 -17.74 -23.03
N PHE A 282 -8.53 -17.15 -21.83
CA PHE A 282 -8.16 -15.77 -21.61
C PHE A 282 -6.63 -15.56 -21.60
N ALA A 283 -5.90 -16.38 -20.84
CA ALA A 283 -4.52 -16.10 -20.47
C ALA A 283 -3.47 -16.84 -21.32
N ILE A 284 -3.78 -18.03 -21.82
CA ILE A 284 -2.85 -18.84 -22.63
C ILE A 284 -2.94 -18.42 -24.10
N LYS A 285 -1.83 -17.91 -24.64
CA LYS A 285 -1.78 -17.37 -26.01
C LYS A 285 -1.35 -18.38 -27.06
N ASP A 286 -0.53 -19.37 -26.67
CA ASP A 286 -0.01 -20.41 -27.55
C ASP A 286 -0.33 -21.80 -26.94
N PRO A 287 -1.43 -22.45 -27.37
CA PRO A 287 -1.82 -23.78 -26.90
C PRO A 287 -0.78 -24.87 -27.19
N SER A 288 0.18 -24.62 -28.07
CA SER A 288 1.27 -25.56 -28.33
C SER A 288 2.28 -25.63 -27.19
N LEU A 289 2.33 -24.61 -26.33
CA LEU A 289 3.19 -24.55 -25.14
C LEU A 289 2.55 -25.25 -23.93
N LEU A 290 1.22 -25.14 -23.82
CA LEU A 290 0.44 -25.73 -22.74
C LEU A 290 -0.97 -26.04 -23.23
N THR A 291 -1.34 -27.31 -23.30
CA THR A 291 -2.70 -27.74 -23.64
C THR A 291 -3.66 -27.53 -22.46
N PHE A 292 -4.96 -27.44 -22.75
CA PHE A 292 -5.98 -27.32 -21.70
C PHE A 292 -5.93 -28.50 -20.70
N ASN A 293 -5.76 -29.74 -21.17
CA ASN A 293 -5.69 -30.90 -20.29
C ASN A 293 -4.51 -30.82 -19.31
N ASN A 294 -3.33 -30.44 -19.80
CA ASN A 294 -2.16 -30.26 -18.94
C ASN A 294 -2.35 -29.10 -17.97
N TYR A 295 -2.95 -27.99 -18.43
CA TYR A 295 -3.29 -26.86 -17.58
C TYR A 295 -4.25 -27.25 -16.46
N ASN A 296 -5.34 -27.94 -16.79
CA ASN A 296 -6.33 -28.43 -15.84
C ASN A 296 -5.67 -29.32 -14.78
N GLU A 297 -4.81 -30.26 -15.20
CA GLU A 297 -4.09 -31.12 -14.26
C GLU A 297 -3.17 -30.33 -13.31
N ILE A 298 -2.39 -29.38 -13.84
CA ILE A 298 -1.48 -28.53 -13.06
C ILE A 298 -2.26 -27.72 -12.01
N ILE A 299 -3.33 -27.03 -12.42
CA ILE A 299 -4.10 -26.18 -11.50
C ILE A 299 -4.87 -27.04 -10.49
N THR A 300 -5.46 -28.16 -10.91
CA THR A 300 -6.13 -29.08 -9.98
C THR A 300 -5.16 -29.63 -8.94
N ALA A 301 -3.92 -29.95 -9.32
CA ALA A 301 -2.88 -30.38 -8.38
C ALA A 301 -2.55 -29.28 -7.36
N LEU A 302 -2.46 -28.02 -7.81
CA LEU A 302 -2.24 -26.87 -6.92
C LEU A 302 -3.40 -26.69 -5.92
N LEU A 303 -4.64 -26.84 -6.37
CA LEU A 303 -5.84 -26.60 -5.54
C LEU A 303 -6.10 -27.74 -4.54
N THR A 304 -5.79 -28.98 -4.89
CA THR A 304 -6.14 -30.16 -4.07
C THR A 304 -5.01 -30.63 -3.14
N SER A 305 -3.76 -30.44 -3.56
CA SER A 305 -2.56 -30.98 -2.90
C SER A 305 -1.31 -30.06 -3.08
N PRO A 306 -1.35 -28.80 -2.60
CA PRO A 306 -0.26 -27.84 -2.81
C PRO A 306 1.07 -28.23 -2.15
N SER A 307 1.05 -29.05 -1.09
CA SER A 307 2.23 -29.53 -0.36
C SER A 307 2.86 -30.81 -0.93
N ASP A 308 2.26 -31.41 -1.95
CA ASP A 308 2.46 -32.81 -2.32
C ASP A 308 3.53 -33.03 -3.40
N GLY A 309 4.30 -31.99 -3.74
CA GLY A 309 5.31 -32.04 -4.80
C GLY A 309 4.77 -32.15 -6.23
N ARG A 310 3.56 -32.71 -6.42
CA ARG A 310 2.93 -32.96 -7.72
C ARG A 310 2.76 -31.71 -8.57
N TYR A 311 2.34 -30.59 -7.99
CA TYR A 311 2.27 -29.31 -8.72
C TYR A 311 3.64 -28.91 -9.30
N ARG A 312 4.71 -29.04 -8.49
CA ARG A 312 6.08 -28.72 -8.91
C ARG A 312 6.59 -29.71 -9.96
N GLU A 313 6.28 -30.99 -9.80
CA GLU A 313 6.61 -32.03 -10.77
C GLU A 313 5.97 -31.75 -12.14
N LEU A 314 4.66 -31.46 -12.17
CA LEU A 314 3.95 -31.16 -13.41
C LEU A 314 4.51 -29.91 -14.11
N LEU A 315 4.84 -28.86 -13.35
CA LEU A 315 5.51 -27.67 -13.88
C LEU A 315 6.93 -27.96 -14.39
N GLY A 316 7.69 -28.80 -13.66
CA GLY A 316 9.02 -29.24 -14.08
C GLY A 316 8.97 -30.02 -15.39
N ASN A 317 8.02 -30.94 -15.53
CA ASN A 317 7.78 -31.71 -16.75
C ASN A 317 7.40 -30.78 -17.93
N LEU A 318 6.52 -29.80 -17.68
CA LEU A 318 6.13 -28.80 -18.66
C LEU A 318 7.33 -27.97 -19.15
N TYR A 319 8.18 -27.54 -18.21
CA TYR A 319 9.41 -26.82 -18.51
C TYR A 319 10.37 -27.66 -19.36
N HIS A 320 10.69 -28.87 -18.93
CA HIS A 320 11.61 -29.75 -19.65
C HIS A 320 11.12 -30.04 -21.07
N SER A 321 9.83 -30.37 -21.23
CA SER A 321 9.23 -30.64 -22.53
C SER A 321 9.30 -29.44 -23.48
N ASN A 322 8.96 -28.24 -23.01
CA ASN A 322 9.05 -27.02 -23.84
C ASN A 322 10.50 -26.69 -24.20
N ARG A 323 11.42 -26.81 -23.24
CA ARG A 323 12.84 -26.56 -23.47
C ARG A 323 13.42 -27.47 -24.56
N GLU A 324 13.12 -28.76 -24.50
CA GLU A 324 13.52 -29.74 -25.52
C GLU A 324 12.89 -29.44 -26.88
N LYS A 325 11.59 -29.12 -26.91
CA LYS A 325 10.84 -28.77 -28.13
C LYS A 325 11.49 -27.61 -28.89
N PHE A 326 12.09 -26.64 -28.19
CA PHE A 326 12.75 -25.48 -28.80
C PHE A 326 14.28 -25.60 -28.91
N GLY A 327 14.85 -26.78 -28.61
CA GLY A 327 16.28 -27.07 -28.84
C GLY A 327 17.23 -26.38 -27.85
N HIS A 328 16.73 -25.95 -26.69
CA HIS A 328 17.56 -25.34 -25.65
C HIS A 328 18.33 -26.42 -24.90
N LYS A 329 19.67 -26.32 -24.85
CA LYS A 329 20.54 -27.30 -24.16
C LYS A 329 20.29 -27.30 -22.65
N SER A 330 20.39 -28.44 -21.98
CA SER A 330 20.23 -28.56 -20.53
C SER A 330 21.28 -27.75 -19.77
N TYR A 331 20.85 -26.71 -19.06
CA TYR A 331 21.56 -26.20 -17.89
C TYR A 331 21.11 -27.02 -16.69
N GLN A 332 22.10 -27.55 -15.98
CA GLN A 332 21.98 -28.38 -14.79
C GLN A 332 21.99 -27.50 -13.53
N GLU A 333 21.22 -26.40 -13.54
CA GLU A 333 21.03 -25.58 -12.34
C GLU A 333 19.59 -25.72 -11.86
N ASP A 334 19.51 -26.16 -10.60
CA ASP A 334 18.35 -26.65 -9.89
C ASP A 334 17.17 -25.68 -9.91
N ILE A 335 16.01 -26.22 -10.30
CA ILE A 335 14.68 -25.65 -10.01
C ILE A 335 14.46 -25.53 -8.47
N ASN A 336 15.33 -26.11 -7.65
CA ASN A 336 15.20 -26.21 -6.20
C ASN A 336 15.83 -25.07 -5.38
N ASN A 337 16.61 -24.14 -5.94
CA ASN A 337 17.43 -23.25 -5.09
C ASN A 337 16.82 -21.90 -4.66
N TYR A 338 15.56 -21.60 -4.96
CA TYR A 338 14.92 -20.36 -4.45
C TYR A 338 13.95 -20.54 -3.29
N HIS A 339 13.70 -21.78 -2.84
CA HIS A 339 12.79 -22.05 -1.72
C HIS A 339 13.47 -22.39 -0.38
N GLN A 340 14.80 -22.29 -0.27
CA GLN A 340 15.49 -22.34 1.02
C GLN A 340 16.12 -21.01 1.47
N LYS A 341 16.42 -20.08 0.55
CA LYS A 341 16.91 -18.74 0.91
C LYS A 341 15.85 -17.78 1.49
N GLY A 342 14.58 -18.18 1.49
CA GLY A 342 13.47 -17.34 1.93
C GLY A 342 13.01 -17.55 3.38
N PHE A 343 13.57 -18.54 4.08
CA PHE A 343 13.17 -18.85 5.47
C PHE A 343 14.32 -19.19 6.42
N ASP A 344 15.52 -19.54 5.95
CA ASP A 344 16.64 -19.93 6.83
C ASP A 344 17.99 -19.25 6.54
N ASP A 345 18.06 -18.27 5.63
CA ASP A 345 19.30 -17.50 5.44
C ASP A 345 19.27 -16.21 6.27
N GLU A 346 19.71 -16.34 7.52
CA GLU A 346 20.64 -15.36 8.10
C GLU A 346 21.92 -15.36 7.22
N GLU A 347 21.84 -14.80 6.01
CA GLU A 347 23.05 -14.45 5.27
C GLU A 347 23.52 -13.08 5.74
N ASN A 348 24.53 -13.15 6.61
CA ASN A 348 25.52 -12.12 6.90
C ASN A 348 26.11 -11.54 5.60
N GLU A 349 25.39 -10.63 4.95
CA GLU A 349 26.03 -9.51 4.29
C GLU A 349 26.11 -8.39 5.33
N GLU A 350 27.23 -8.34 6.06
CA GLU A 350 27.63 -7.17 6.83
C GLU A 350 27.89 -6.02 5.83
N GLU A 351 26.82 -5.39 5.32
CA GLU A 351 26.89 -3.98 5.00
C GLU A 351 27.18 -3.27 6.32
N GLU A 352 28.43 -2.84 6.55
CA GLU A 352 28.80 -2.00 7.69
C GLU A 352 27.79 -0.84 7.76
N SER A 353 26.87 -0.91 8.71
CA SER A 353 25.85 0.11 8.83
C SER A 353 26.55 1.37 9.32
N LEU A 354 26.04 2.55 8.95
CA LEU A 354 26.60 3.82 9.43
C LEU A 354 26.70 3.84 10.96
N MET A 355 25.82 3.11 11.65
CA MET A 355 25.87 2.95 13.10
C MET A 355 27.08 2.13 13.55
N ASP A 356 27.45 1.06 12.83
CA ASP A 356 28.62 0.23 13.18
C ASP A 356 29.93 1.01 13.06
N ILE A 357 30.02 1.93 12.09
CA ILE A 357 31.15 2.85 11.93
C ILE A 357 31.15 3.93 13.03
N LEU A 358 29.98 4.43 13.42
CA LEU A 358 29.85 5.44 14.49
C LEU A 358 30.11 4.84 15.88
N ASP A 359 29.83 3.55 16.07
CA ASP A 359 30.12 2.79 17.28
C ASP A 359 31.63 2.70 17.55
N LEU A 360 32.45 2.75 16.50
CA LEU A 360 33.91 2.85 16.63
C LEU A 360 34.38 4.22 17.13
N LEU A 361 33.56 5.27 16.96
CA LEU A 361 33.90 6.65 17.30
C LEU A 361 33.36 7.07 18.67
N THR A 362 32.18 6.59 19.06
CA THR A 362 31.62 6.82 20.39
C THR A 362 30.54 5.79 20.72
N ILE A 363 30.44 5.40 22.00
CA ILE A 363 29.36 4.54 22.50
C ILE A 363 28.12 5.33 22.98
N ASP A 364 28.17 6.66 22.96
CA ASP A 364 27.05 7.52 23.36
C ASP A 364 26.08 7.75 22.18
N GLU A 365 24.91 7.11 22.27
CA GLU A 365 23.83 7.18 21.27
C GLU A 365 23.39 8.61 20.92
N ASN A 366 23.37 9.53 21.90
CA ASN A 366 22.97 10.92 21.63
C ASN A 366 24.06 11.65 20.83
N ARG A 367 25.32 11.33 21.08
CA ARG A 367 26.45 11.91 20.32
C ARG A 367 26.54 11.33 18.91
N LYS A 368 26.19 10.05 18.70
CA LYS A 368 26.07 9.45 17.36
C LYS A 368 25.02 10.19 16.52
N LEU A 369 23.86 10.46 17.10
CA LEU A 369 22.78 11.22 16.48
C LEU A 369 23.23 12.65 16.12
N GLU A 370 23.91 13.37 17.02
CA GLU A 370 24.49 14.68 16.71
C GLU A 370 25.49 14.64 15.56
N MET A 371 26.41 13.68 15.55
CA MET A 371 27.42 13.54 14.47
C MET A 371 26.77 13.27 13.12
N VAL A 372 25.68 12.48 13.07
CA VAL A 372 24.88 12.27 11.86
C VAL A 372 24.21 13.56 11.41
N PHE A 373 23.71 14.38 12.34
CA PHE A 373 23.11 15.67 12.00
C PHE A 373 24.16 16.71 11.54
N GLU A 374 25.34 16.76 12.16
CA GLU A 374 26.48 17.59 11.74
C GLU A 374 26.94 17.24 10.31
N LEU A 375 27.07 15.94 9.98
CA LEU A 375 27.40 15.45 8.63
C LEU A 375 26.36 15.82 7.58
N ILE A 376 25.09 15.87 7.98
CA ILE A 376 23.96 16.14 7.09
C ILE A 376 23.78 17.64 6.82
N ASP A 377 24.19 18.51 7.75
CA ASP A 377 24.08 19.97 7.58
C ASP A 377 25.22 20.55 6.73
N ASP A 378 26.35 19.84 6.59
CA ASP A 378 27.54 20.29 5.82
C ASP A 378 27.59 19.80 4.36
N LEU A 379 26.66 18.96 3.89
CA LEU A 379 26.69 18.38 2.54
C LEU A 379 25.76 19.10 1.55
N ASP A 380 26.34 20.05 0.79
CA ASP A 380 25.70 20.69 -0.36
C ASP A 380 25.44 19.66 -1.49
N LEU A 381 24.25 19.73 -2.10
CA LEU A 381 23.73 18.78 -3.09
C LEU A 381 24.62 18.68 -4.35
N GLU A 382 25.42 19.71 -4.58
CA GLU A 382 26.38 19.79 -5.69
C GLU A 382 27.59 18.85 -5.48
N VAL A 383 28.03 18.66 -4.23
CA VAL A 383 29.16 17.78 -3.86
C VAL A 383 28.77 16.30 -4.01
N ILE A 384 27.53 15.95 -3.71
CA ILE A 384 27.00 14.57 -3.90
C ILE A 384 26.98 14.21 -5.39
N ASN A 385 26.62 15.16 -6.26
CA ASN A 385 26.64 14.93 -7.70
C ASN A 385 28.08 14.83 -8.23
N GLU A 386 29.01 15.63 -7.73
CA GLU A 386 30.43 15.55 -8.10
C GLU A 386 31.09 14.23 -7.64
N MET A 387 30.74 13.73 -6.45
CA MET A 387 31.20 12.44 -5.94
C MET A 387 30.67 11.28 -6.77
N LYS A 388 29.39 11.33 -7.16
CA LYS A 388 28.77 10.31 -8.02
C LYS A 388 29.44 10.24 -9.38
N VAL A 389 29.74 11.40 -9.99
CA VAL A 389 30.50 11.47 -11.26
C VAL A 389 31.94 10.95 -11.11
N ARG A 390 32.61 11.19 -9.97
CA ARG A 390 33.97 10.66 -9.72
C ARG A 390 34.00 9.15 -9.47
N ILE A 391 32.95 8.59 -8.86
CA ILE A 391 32.81 7.14 -8.65
C ILE A 391 32.49 6.45 -9.97
N ASP A 392 31.56 6.99 -10.76
CA ASP A 392 31.21 6.45 -12.07
C ASP A 392 32.42 6.46 -13.02
N ASN A 393 33.22 7.53 -13.00
CA ASN A 393 34.45 7.61 -13.82
C ASN A 393 35.58 6.67 -13.35
N ARG A 394 35.60 6.24 -12.08
CA ARG A 394 36.55 5.25 -11.57
C ARG A 394 36.15 3.81 -11.90
N LEU A 395 34.89 3.56 -12.22
CA LEU A 395 34.38 2.24 -12.59
C LEU A 395 34.43 1.97 -14.10
N THR A 396 34.73 2.99 -14.92
CA THR A 396 34.93 2.88 -16.37
C THR A 396 36.40 2.92 -16.83
N HIS A 397 37.37 2.88 -15.92
CA HIS A 397 38.80 2.79 -16.24
C HIS A 397 39.51 1.67 -15.50
#